data_AF-A0A811RGI5-F1
#
_entry.id   AF-A0A811RGI5-F1
#
_cell.length_a   1.000
_cell.length_b   1.000
_cell.length_c   1.000
_cell.angle_alpha   90.00
_cell.angle_beta   90.00
_cell.angle_gamma   90.00
#
_symmetry.space_group_name_H-M   'P 1'
#
loop_
_entity.id
_entity.type
_entity.pdbx_description
1 polymer ?
#
loop_
_entity_poly.entity_id
_entity_poly.type
_entity_poly.pdbx_seq_one_letter_code
_entity_poly.pdbx_strand_id
1 'polypeptide(L)'
;MEHDLLDAGNSMCWTTAQGWILAQDRGTTSSSACLWNPSTGTKLPLPDLGEEHQIPYQCRCLLSHKDPTHPGCVVVLFNNTAPDLWYCHTTGDGDNSSRRWRHYSYDIGNHPSIPEPPKGKKARLRCRRRPTKKMITFMASVQGKIYFTNLTKGMCAMDFSSCNSTTNHQNHPTFQKFNVPLARLPKGLSIGRHWLVESQDQLFLVTTCFIGFDLNNIGTVEVHRMDFSSTQACWRSVHDIGDVVFLLEGTNMAASCSASALGLKAIQIFFMKNFMDDDADLCIFDLETNTQEITRVHHHDNLILWRKPFWIVPPS
;
A
#
# COMPACT_ATOMS: atom_id res chain seq x y z
N MET A 1 27.81 6.41 -25.82
CA MET A 1 27.48 7.69 -25.17
C MET A 1 26.76 7.30 -23.91
N GLU A 2 27.59 6.95 -22.96
CA GLU A 2 27.39 6.16 -21.76
C GLU A 2 28.27 6.89 -20.74
N HIS A 3 27.88 6.90 -19.46
CA HIS A 3 28.29 7.82 -18.39
C HIS A 3 27.30 8.96 -18.15
N ASP A 4 26.31 8.70 -17.29
CA ASP A 4 25.86 9.57 -16.19
C ASP A 4 24.82 8.86 -15.28
N LEU A 5 25.03 7.56 -15.00
CA LEU A 5 24.13 6.74 -14.16
C LEU A 5 24.81 6.17 -12.91
N LEU A 6 25.95 6.73 -12.50
CA LEU A 6 26.65 6.36 -11.27
C LEU A 6 27.08 7.61 -10.49
N ASP A 7 26.09 8.37 -10.03
CA ASP A 7 26.22 9.18 -8.82
C ASP A 7 25.04 8.82 -7.89
N ALA A 8 24.98 7.54 -7.51
CA ALA A 8 24.06 7.04 -6.49
C ALA A 8 24.57 7.41 -5.09
N GLY A 9 24.68 8.70 -4.82
CA GLY A 9 25.01 9.24 -3.51
C GLY A 9 23.73 9.67 -2.79
N ASN A 10 23.22 8.85 -1.87
CA ASN A 10 22.27 9.24 -0.81
C ASN A 10 20.80 9.58 -1.17
N SER A 11 20.33 9.37 -2.40
CA SER A 11 18.92 9.58 -2.77
C SER A 11 18.01 8.39 -2.42
N MET A 12 16.83 8.66 -1.85
CA MET A 12 15.78 7.69 -1.56
C MET A 12 14.54 7.97 -2.42
N CYS A 13 13.95 6.93 -3.00
CA CYS A 13 12.72 7.05 -3.78
C CYS A 13 11.63 6.13 -3.22
N TRP A 14 10.37 6.57 -3.21
CA TRP A 14 9.21 5.76 -2.90
C TRP A 14 8.06 6.04 -3.85
N THR A 15 7.48 4.99 -4.37
CA THR A 15 6.42 5.03 -5.36
C THR A 15 5.05 5.01 -4.68
N THR A 16 4.04 5.61 -5.31
CA THR A 16 2.67 5.72 -4.79
C THR A 16 1.65 5.13 -5.76
N ALA A 17 0.57 4.53 -5.26
CA ALA A 17 -0.44 3.87 -6.10
C ALA A 17 -1.06 4.81 -7.16
N GLN A 18 -0.98 6.12 -6.93
CA GLN A 18 -1.46 7.18 -7.80
C GLN A 18 -0.48 7.50 -8.96
N GLY A 19 0.63 6.78 -9.09
CA GLY A 19 1.61 6.98 -10.17
C GLY A 19 2.65 8.08 -9.91
N TRP A 20 2.82 8.52 -8.66
CA TRP A 20 3.85 9.49 -8.28
C TRP A 20 5.04 8.81 -7.59
N ILE A 21 6.19 9.45 -7.65
CA ILE A 21 7.42 9.03 -6.97
C ILE A 21 7.83 10.13 -6.00
N LEU A 22 7.80 9.85 -4.71
CA LEU A 22 8.49 10.65 -3.71
C LEU A 22 9.99 10.45 -3.87
N ALA A 23 10.70 11.49 -4.26
CA ALA A 23 12.16 11.52 -4.29
C ALA A 23 12.67 12.38 -3.14
N GLN A 24 13.62 11.86 -2.37
CA GLN A 24 14.35 12.56 -1.33
C GLN A 24 15.83 12.54 -1.68
N ASP A 25 16.43 13.72 -1.84
CA ASP A 25 17.87 13.86 -1.96
C ASP A 25 18.46 14.20 -0.59
N ARG A 26 19.39 13.37 -0.08
CA ARG A 26 20.06 13.61 1.21
C ARG A 26 21.43 14.25 0.98
N GLY A 27 21.40 15.54 0.68
CA GLY A 27 22.60 16.37 0.63
C GLY A 27 23.23 16.57 2.02
N THR A 28 24.51 16.91 2.05
CA THR A 28 25.28 17.18 3.28
C THR A 28 24.87 18.48 3.99
N THR A 29 24.13 19.37 3.31
CA THR A 29 23.77 20.71 3.80
C THR A 29 22.27 21.01 3.76
N SER A 30 21.51 20.34 2.88
CA SER A 30 20.05 20.38 2.87
C SER A 30 19.49 19.09 2.26
N SER A 31 18.39 18.60 2.83
CA SER A 31 17.66 17.44 2.29
C SER A 31 16.41 17.92 1.56
N SER A 32 16.41 17.84 0.23
CA SER A 32 15.26 18.22 -0.58
C SER A 32 14.32 17.04 -0.80
N ALA A 33 13.01 17.30 -0.80
CA ALA A 33 11.99 16.29 -1.10
C ALA A 33 11.02 16.81 -2.15
N CYS A 34 10.61 15.96 -3.09
CA CYS A 34 9.57 16.29 -4.06
C CYS A 34 8.75 15.06 -4.46
N LEU A 35 7.51 15.30 -4.88
CA LEU A 35 6.76 14.31 -5.66
C LEU A 35 7.05 14.55 -7.13
N TRP A 36 7.52 13.51 -7.81
CA TRP A 36 7.79 13.51 -9.24
C TRP A 36 6.77 12.62 -9.96
N ASN A 37 6.18 13.15 -11.03
CA ASN A 37 5.35 12.39 -11.93
C ASN A 37 6.20 11.96 -13.15
N PRO A 38 6.50 10.65 -13.31
CA PRO A 38 7.33 10.16 -14.40
C PRO A 38 6.68 10.27 -15.77
N SER A 39 5.34 10.26 -15.88
CA SER A 39 4.66 10.34 -17.18
C SER A 39 4.61 11.75 -17.74
N THR A 40 4.58 12.76 -16.87
CA THR A 40 4.52 14.18 -17.29
C THR A 40 5.82 14.95 -17.07
N GLY A 41 6.76 14.40 -16.29
CA GLY A 41 7.97 15.10 -15.84
C GLY A 41 7.73 16.13 -14.72
N THR A 42 6.48 16.34 -14.30
CA THR A 42 6.09 17.35 -13.31
C THR A 42 6.71 17.05 -11.95
N LYS A 43 7.19 18.08 -11.25
CA LYS A 43 7.69 18.00 -9.88
C LYS A 43 6.90 18.94 -8.96
N LEU A 44 6.44 18.41 -7.83
CA LEU A 44 5.81 19.15 -6.75
C LEU A 44 6.76 19.21 -5.54
N PRO A 45 7.27 20.39 -5.16
CA PRO A 45 8.18 20.50 -4.03
C PRO A 45 7.45 20.20 -2.71
N LEU A 46 8.07 19.35 -1.90
CA LEU A 46 7.66 19.06 -0.53
C LEU A 46 8.60 19.78 0.45
N PRO A 47 8.19 19.97 1.70
CA PRO A 47 9.09 20.51 2.71
C PRO A 47 10.28 19.61 2.97
N ASP A 48 11.38 20.24 3.35
CA ASP A 48 12.62 19.57 3.66
C ASP A 48 12.44 18.63 4.86
N LEU A 49 13.07 17.47 4.74
CA LEU A 49 13.18 16.51 5.82
C LEU A 49 14.33 16.95 6.72
N GLY A 50 14.02 17.83 7.68
CA GLY A 50 15.01 18.24 8.69
C GLY A 50 15.59 17.04 9.44
N GLU A 51 16.76 17.22 10.05
CA GLU A 51 17.51 16.14 10.74
C GLU A 51 16.71 15.41 11.84
N GLU A 52 15.65 16.04 12.34
CA GLU A 52 14.72 15.49 13.34
C GLU A 52 13.99 14.22 12.86
N HIS A 53 13.82 14.04 11.55
CA HIS A 53 13.06 12.93 10.97
C HIS A 53 13.95 12.00 10.14
N GLN A 54 14.64 11.08 10.79
CA GLN A 54 15.33 9.98 10.09
C GLN A 54 14.31 8.97 9.54
N ILE A 55 13.81 9.22 8.33
CA ILE A 55 12.92 8.29 7.63
C ILE A 55 13.70 6.99 7.30
N PRO A 56 13.20 5.82 7.72
CA PRO A 56 13.79 4.53 7.38
C PRO A 56 13.69 4.22 5.89
N TYR A 57 14.66 3.47 5.36
CA TYR A 57 14.64 2.97 3.98
C TYR A 57 13.40 2.12 3.67
N GLN A 58 12.98 1.30 4.64
CA GLN A 58 11.85 0.37 4.50
C GLN A 58 10.51 1.04 4.82
N CYS A 59 10.16 2.03 3.99
CA CYS A 59 8.84 2.66 4.04
C CYS A 59 8.01 2.35 2.79
N ARG A 60 6.68 2.48 2.92
CA ARG A 60 5.73 2.54 1.78
C ARG A 60 5.14 3.93 1.72
N CYS A 61 5.04 4.49 0.52
CA CYS A 61 4.49 5.83 0.30
C CYS A 61 3.06 5.75 -0.24
N LEU A 62 2.17 6.57 0.32
CA LEU A 62 0.82 6.78 -0.19
C LEU A 62 0.52 8.28 -0.24
N LEU A 63 -0.29 8.67 -1.23
CA LEU A 63 -0.98 9.96 -1.24
C LEU A 63 -2.40 9.74 -0.74
N SER A 64 -2.89 10.58 0.18
CA SER A 64 -4.28 10.52 0.65
C SER A 64 -5.30 10.92 -0.43
N HIS A 65 -4.86 11.53 -1.52
CA HIS A 65 -5.70 11.95 -2.64
C HIS A 65 -5.02 11.67 -3.98
N LYS A 66 -5.81 11.42 -5.03
CA LYS A 66 -5.31 11.15 -6.40
C LYS A 66 -4.57 12.33 -7.02
N ASP A 67 -5.06 13.52 -6.74
CA ASP A 67 -4.43 14.78 -7.10
C ASP A 67 -3.57 15.28 -5.93
N PRO A 68 -2.23 15.32 -6.06
CA PRO A 68 -1.34 15.82 -5.02
C PRO A 68 -1.38 17.34 -4.85
N THR A 69 -2.05 18.09 -5.72
CA THR A 69 -2.23 19.53 -5.56
C THR A 69 -3.50 19.88 -4.79
N HIS A 70 -4.33 18.88 -4.47
CA HIS A 70 -5.54 19.08 -3.69
C HIS A 70 -5.20 19.60 -2.27
N PRO A 71 -5.89 20.64 -1.75
CA PRO A 71 -5.60 21.25 -0.44
C PRO A 71 -5.53 20.27 0.75
N GLY A 72 -6.33 19.21 0.69
CA GLY A 72 -6.38 18.16 1.70
C GLY A 72 -5.43 16.97 1.45
N CYS A 73 -4.59 17.01 0.41
CA CYS A 73 -3.71 15.89 0.09
C CYS A 73 -2.51 15.81 1.03
N VAL A 74 -2.30 14.62 1.57
CA VAL A 74 -1.24 14.28 2.51
C VAL A 74 -0.36 13.20 1.90
N VAL A 75 0.95 13.40 1.94
CA VAL A 75 1.94 12.36 1.66
C VAL A 75 2.19 11.60 2.95
N VAL A 76 2.11 10.28 2.92
CA VAL A 76 2.29 9.42 4.10
C VAL A 76 3.29 8.31 3.81
N LEU A 77 4.28 8.18 4.68
CA LEU A 77 5.27 7.11 4.69
C LEU A 77 5.03 6.18 5.87
N PHE A 78 4.66 4.95 5.59
CA PHE A 78 4.48 3.90 6.61
C PHE A 78 5.76 3.10 6.77
N ASN A 79 6.28 3.02 8.00
CA ASN A 79 7.39 2.14 8.31
C ASN A 79 6.95 0.67 8.21
N ASN A 80 7.74 -0.18 7.54
CA ASN A 80 7.47 -1.62 7.46
C ASN A 80 7.95 -2.40 8.70
N THR A 81 8.75 -1.79 9.57
CA THR A 81 9.44 -2.45 10.68
C THR A 81 8.91 -2.08 12.07
N ALA A 82 8.26 -0.92 12.19
CA ALA A 82 7.70 -0.41 13.42
C ALA A 82 6.40 0.34 13.15
N PRO A 83 5.49 0.46 14.13
CA PRO A 83 4.20 1.12 13.95
C PRO A 83 4.33 2.64 13.99
N ASP A 84 5.16 3.15 13.09
CA ASP A 84 5.51 4.55 12.91
C ASP A 84 5.14 4.97 11.49
N LEU A 85 4.70 6.21 11.36
CA LEU A 85 4.52 6.85 10.07
C LEU A 85 5.06 8.28 10.09
N TRP A 86 5.39 8.77 8.90
CA TRP A 86 5.72 10.18 8.65
C TRP A 86 4.74 10.74 7.65
N TYR A 87 4.31 11.97 7.85
CA TYR A 87 3.40 12.60 6.91
C TYR A 87 3.62 14.11 6.80
N CYS A 88 3.27 14.66 5.65
CA CYS A 88 3.27 16.10 5.38
C CYS A 88 2.12 16.46 4.43
N HIS A 89 1.67 17.72 4.51
CA HIS A 89 0.71 18.25 3.55
C HIS A 89 1.45 18.72 2.30
N THR A 90 0.91 18.33 1.14
CA THR A 90 1.46 18.68 -0.18
C THR A 90 1.37 20.19 -0.44
N THR A 91 0.23 20.77 -0.11
CA THR A 91 -0.08 22.20 -0.17
C THR A 91 -0.33 22.75 1.23
N GLY A 92 -0.05 24.04 1.45
CA GLY A 92 -0.32 24.70 2.73
C GLY A 92 -0.97 26.06 2.53
N ASP A 93 -1.84 26.43 3.46
CA ASP A 93 -2.56 27.70 3.47
C ASP A 93 -1.66 28.77 4.12
N GLY A 94 -0.68 29.30 3.37
CA GLY A 94 0.14 30.47 3.72
C GLY A 94 1.12 30.35 4.90
N ASP A 95 0.88 29.47 5.88
CA ASP A 95 1.75 29.25 7.03
C ASP A 95 2.59 27.99 6.82
N ASN A 96 3.92 28.18 6.75
CA ASN A 96 4.92 27.15 6.45
C ASN A 96 4.90 26.01 7.51
N SER A 97 4.30 26.28 8.68
CA SER A 97 4.13 25.32 9.78
C SER A 97 3.21 24.12 9.43
N SER A 98 2.25 24.32 8.51
CA SER A 98 1.27 23.31 8.10
C SER A 98 1.86 22.23 7.21
N ARG A 99 2.88 22.58 6.41
CA ARG A 99 3.50 21.71 5.42
C ARG A 99 4.55 20.79 6.04
N ARG A 100 5.15 21.12 7.19
CA ARG A 100 6.27 20.35 7.77
C ARG A 100 5.98 18.85 7.93
N TRP A 101 7.03 18.04 7.82
CA TRP A 101 6.95 16.62 8.15
C TRP A 101 6.65 16.41 9.64
N ARG A 102 5.82 15.40 9.93
CA ARG A 102 5.45 14.99 11.28
C ARG A 102 5.63 13.49 11.41
N HIS A 103 6.21 13.07 12.52
CA HIS A 103 6.22 11.67 12.96
C HIS A 103 4.98 11.36 13.82
N TYR A 104 4.42 10.17 13.64
CA TYR A 104 3.34 9.66 14.47
C TYR A 104 3.50 8.16 14.68
N SER A 105 3.62 7.74 15.95
CA SER A 105 3.53 6.33 16.34
C SER A 105 2.08 5.94 16.59
N TYR A 106 1.59 4.92 15.89
CA TYR A 106 0.22 4.43 16.04
C TYR A 106 0.16 3.17 16.91
N ASP A 107 -1.02 2.90 17.47
CA ASP A 107 -1.31 1.64 18.17
C ASP A 107 -2.69 1.09 17.75
N ILE A 108 -2.66 0.03 16.94
CA ILE A 108 -3.86 -0.70 16.50
C ILE A 108 -4.07 -2.03 17.26
N GLY A 109 -3.33 -2.21 18.35
CA GLY A 109 -3.31 -3.37 19.23
C GLY A 109 -2.16 -4.33 18.96
N ASN A 110 -2.12 -5.42 19.73
CA ASN A 110 -1.06 -6.43 19.65
C ASN A 110 -1.55 -7.72 18.96
N HIS A 111 -0.60 -8.49 18.43
CA HIS A 111 -0.83 -9.87 18.05
C HIS A 111 -1.17 -10.70 19.31
N PRO A 112 -2.08 -11.67 19.21
CA PRO A 112 -2.36 -12.57 20.33
C PRO A 112 -1.07 -13.30 20.74
N SER A 113 -0.80 -13.35 22.04
CA SER A 113 0.33 -14.11 22.56
C SER A 113 0.13 -15.60 22.30
N ILE A 114 1.17 -16.30 21.84
CA ILE A 114 1.16 -17.76 21.72
C ILE A 114 0.90 -18.34 23.13
N PRO A 115 -0.09 -19.24 23.33
CA PRO A 115 -0.35 -19.86 24.62
C PRO A 115 0.91 -20.56 25.14
N GLU A 116 1.18 -20.46 26.44
CA GLU A 116 2.29 -21.20 27.05
C GLU A 116 2.06 -22.71 26.87
N PRO A 117 3.10 -23.49 26.52
CA PRO A 117 2.97 -24.93 26.43
C PRO A 117 2.56 -25.54 27.79
N PRO A 118 1.80 -26.65 27.81
CA PRO A 118 1.35 -27.29 29.04
C PRO A 118 2.54 -27.60 29.97
N LYS A 119 2.41 -27.26 31.25
CA LYS A 119 3.41 -27.56 32.29
C LYS A 119 3.67 -29.07 32.33
N GLY A 120 4.86 -29.52 31.94
CA GLY A 120 5.25 -30.94 32.08
C GLY A 120 6.27 -31.47 31.08
N LYS A 121 6.56 -30.77 29.98
CA LYS A 121 7.64 -31.17 29.06
C LYS A 121 8.69 -30.07 29.01
N LYS A 122 9.90 -30.40 29.50
CA LYS A 122 11.15 -29.62 29.57
C LYS A 122 11.00 -28.15 29.12
N ALA A 123 10.73 -27.28 30.10
CA ALA A 123 10.75 -25.83 29.95
C ALA A 123 12.17 -25.35 29.59
N ARG A 124 12.52 -25.42 28.31
CA ARG A 124 13.68 -24.71 27.75
C ARG A 124 13.13 -23.55 26.92
N LEU A 125 13.63 -22.36 27.28
CA LEU A 125 13.30 -21.03 26.74
C LEU A 125 12.00 -20.38 27.27
N ARG A 126 12.08 -19.81 28.49
CA ARG A 126 11.20 -18.70 28.89
C ARG A 126 11.57 -17.45 28.08
N CYS A 127 11.17 -17.38 26.82
CA CYS A 127 11.10 -16.09 26.15
C CYS A 127 9.76 -15.45 26.53
N ARG A 128 9.77 -14.54 27.51
CA ARG A 128 8.71 -13.52 27.61
C ARG A 128 8.80 -12.65 26.35
N ARG A 129 8.30 -13.15 25.22
CA ARG A 129 8.21 -12.36 23.99
C ARG A 129 7.22 -11.24 24.31
N ARG A 130 7.71 -9.99 24.31
CA ARG A 130 6.83 -8.83 24.39
C ARG A 130 5.77 -8.96 23.29
N PRO A 131 4.51 -8.61 23.55
CA PRO A 131 3.48 -8.63 22.52
C PRO A 131 3.94 -7.83 21.31
N THR A 132 3.96 -8.44 20.13
CA THR A 132 4.33 -7.77 18.89
C THR A 132 3.19 -6.84 18.48
N LYS A 133 3.46 -5.53 18.41
CA LYS A 133 2.50 -4.53 17.92
C LYS A 133 2.03 -4.89 16.51
N LYS A 134 0.76 -4.63 16.21
CA LYS A 134 0.22 -4.81 14.86
C LYS A 134 0.66 -3.68 13.95
N MET A 135 1.02 -4.04 12.73
CA MET A 135 1.37 -3.12 11.66
C MET A 135 0.15 -2.81 10.81
N ILE A 136 0.05 -1.58 10.31
CA ILE A 136 -0.94 -1.26 9.28
C ILE A 136 -0.46 -1.93 7.99
N THR A 137 -1.32 -2.78 7.43
CA THR A 137 -1.08 -3.52 6.20
C THR A 137 -2.32 -3.45 5.32
N PHE A 138 -2.18 -3.72 4.02
CA PHE A 138 -3.26 -3.67 3.03
C PHE A 138 -3.93 -2.30 2.99
N MET A 139 -3.30 -1.34 2.32
CA MET A 139 -3.74 0.06 2.33
C MET A 139 -4.24 0.50 0.97
N ALA A 140 -5.30 1.31 0.97
CA ALA A 140 -5.71 2.09 -0.19
C ALA A 140 -6.14 3.48 0.25
N SER A 141 -5.91 4.44 -0.61
CA SER A 141 -6.28 5.82 -0.37
C SER A 141 -7.51 6.16 -1.16
N VAL A 142 -8.60 6.59 -0.50
CA VAL A 142 -9.87 6.92 -1.13
C VAL A 142 -10.35 8.24 -0.55
N GLN A 143 -10.54 9.25 -1.41
CA GLN A 143 -11.15 10.54 -1.07
C GLN A 143 -10.54 11.22 0.18
N GLY A 144 -9.21 11.32 0.27
CA GLY A 144 -8.54 12.01 1.38
C GLY A 144 -8.29 11.14 2.62
N LYS A 145 -8.76 9.88 2.63
CA LYS A 145 -8.60 8.94 3.74
C LYS A 145 -7.78 7.73 3.32
N ILE A 146 -7.02 7.17 4.26
CA ILE A 146 -6.30 5.91 4.05
C ILE A 146 -7.05 4.78 4.74
N TYR A 147 -7.62 3.88 3.95
CA TYR A 147 -8.27 2.67 4.42
C TYR A 147 -7.26 1.56 4.58
N PHE A 148 -7.42 0.76 5.63
CA PHE A 148 -6.60 -0.40 5.90
C PHE A 148 -7.37 -1.50 6.61
N THR A 149 -6.91 -2.74 6.47
CA THR A 149 -7.53 -3.87 7.17
C THR A 149 -6.76 -4.24 8.42
N ASN A 150 -7.48 -4.44 9.52
CA ASN A 150 -6.99 -5.08 10.73
C ASN A 150 -7.62 -6.47 10.79
N LEU A 151 -6.84 -7.51 10.46
CA LEU A 151 -7.30 -8.91 10.36
C LEU A 151 -8.13 -9.40 11.57
N THR A 152 -7.96 -8.76 12.74
CA THR A 152 -8.70 -9.12 13.98
C THR A 152 -9.89 -8.22 14.31
N LYS A 153 -9.98 -7.03 13.71
CA LYS A 153 -10.94 -5.98 14.11
C LYS A 153 -11.75 -5.41 12.94
N GLY A 154 -11.59 -5.94 11.74
CA GLY A 154 -12.27 -5.48 10.53
C GLY A 154 -11.48 -4.41 9.79
N MET A 155 -12.17 -3.41 9.24
CA MET A 155 -11.56 -2.33 8.46
C MET A 155 -11.42 -1.06 9.31
N CYS A 156 -10.41 -0.26 9.01
CA CYS A 156 -10.21 1.06 9.61
C CYS A 156 -9.95 2.09 8.51
N ALA A 157 -10.27 3.36 8.78
CA ALA A 157 -9.82 4.49 8.00
C ALA A 157 -9.01 5.44 8.88
N MET A 158 -7.95 5.99 8.30
CA MET A 158 -7.13 7.05 8.86
C MET A 158 -7.48 8.36 8.15
N ASP A 159 -7.77 9.40 8.93
CA ASP A 159 -8.18 10.72 8.46
C ASP A 159 -7.21 11.78 9.01
N PHE A 160 -6.77 12.67 8.11
CA PHE A 160 -5.78 13.72 8.38
C PHE A 160 -6.38 15.13 8.42
N SER A 161 -7.71 15.28 8.35
CA SER A 161 -8.39 16.58 8.37
C SER A 161 -8.06 17.44 9.61
N SER A 162 -7.82 16.81 10.76
CA SER A 162 -7.41 17.48 12.00
C SER A 162 -5.94 17.95 12.02
N CYS A 163 -5.12 17.51 11.06
CA CYS A 163 -3.68 17.77 11.01
C CYS A 163 -3.29 19.14 10.43
N ASN A 164 -4.27 19.96 10.03
CA ASN A 164 -4.04 21.27 9.41
C ASN A 164 -3.95 22.42 10.44
N SER A 165 -4.41 22.20 11.67
CA SER A 165 -4.58 23.28 12.66
C SER A 165 -3.41 23.36 13.64
N THR A 166 -2.83 24.56 13.77
CA THR A 166 -1.85 24.93 14.81
C THR A 166 -2.52 25.31 16.14
N THR A 167 -3.84 25.51 16.15
CA THR A 167 -4.61 25.97 17.31
C THR A 167 -5.30 24.84 18.08
N ASN A 168 -5.46 23.67 17.45
CA ASN A 168 -6.05 22.50 18.10
C ASN A 168 -4.98 21.67 18.82
N HIS A 169 -5.27 21.26 20.06
CA HIS A 169 -4.47 20.29 20.81
C HIS A 169 -4.39 18.89 20.15
N GLN A 170 -5.12 18.66 19.07
CA GLN A 170 -5.28 17.38 18.41
C GLN A 170 -4.68 17.39 17.00
N ASN A 171 -3.36 17.56 16.95
CA ASN A 171 -2.57 17.58 15.71
C ASN A 171 -2.05 16.18 15.34
N HIS A 172 -2.94 15.19 15.27
CA HIS A 172 -2.61 13.81 14.92
C HIS A 172 -3.73 13.17 14.08
N PRO A 173 -3.41 12.17 13.24
CA PRO A 173 -4.42 11.48 12.45
C PRO A 173 -5.43 10.76 13.34
N THR A 174 -6.69 10.76 12.91
CA THR A 174 -7.78 10.09 13.62
C THR A 174 -8.10 8.75 12.96
N PHE A 175 -8.60 7.81 13.77
CA PHE A 175 -8.93 6.45 13.31
C PHE A 175 -10.42 6.18 13.44
N GLN A 176 -11.06 5.89 12.32
CA GLN A 176 -12.43 5.40 12.26
C GLN A 176 -12.41 3.88 12.09
N LYS A 177 -13.16 3.15 12.92
CA LYS A 177 -13.28 1.68 12.82
C LYS A 177 -14.60 1.32 12.18
N PHE A 178 -14.57 0.33 11.29
CA PHE A 178 -15.73 -0.24 10.63
C PHE A 178 -15.86 -1.70 11.05
N ASN A 179 -17.04 -2.07 11.56
CA ASN A 179 -17.34 -3.46 11.90
C ASN A 179 -17.73 -4.24 10.63
N VAL A 180 -16.72 -4.47 9.77
CA VAL A 180 -16.85 -5.19 8.51
C VAL A 180 -15.85 -6.35 8.52
N PRO A 181 -16.32 -7.61 8.62
CA PRO A 181 -15.44 -8.75 8.52
C PRO A 181 -14.86 -8.83 7.09
N LEU A 182 -13.69 -9.46 6.95
CA LEU A 182 -13.18 -9.82 5.62
C LEU A 182 -14.15 -10.76 4.92
N ALA A 183 -14.18 -10.69 3.58
CA ALA A 183 -14.94 -11.62 2.77
C ALA A 183 -14.54 -13.07 3.09
N ARG A 184 -15.51 -13.97 3.14
CA ARG A 184 -15.27 -15.40 3.39
C ARG A 184 -14.70 -16.03 2.13
N LEU A 185 -13.69 -16.88 2.28
CA LEU A 185 -13.15 -17.65 1.17
C LEU A 185 -14.19 -18.63 0.61
N PRO A 186 -14.20 -18.89 -0.71
CA PRO A 186 -14.98 -19.94 -1.34
C PRO A 186 -14.77 -21.32 -0.72
N LYS A 187 -15.77 -22.18 -0.84
CA LYS A 187 -15.68 -23.58 -0.40
C LYS A 187 -14.53 -24.28 -1.14
N GLY A 188 -13.67 -24.96 -0.39
CA GLY A 188 -12.52 -25.71 -0.93
C GLY A 188 -11.20 -24.92 -0.97
N LEU A 189 -11.22 -23.62 -0.69
CA LEU A 189 -10.02 -22.78 -0.63
C LEU A 189 -9.63 -22.52 0.83
N SER A 190 -8.33 -22.54 1.13
CA SER A 190 -7.85 -22.51 2.52
C SER A 190 -7.07 -21.24 2.88
N ILE A 191 -6.50 -20.54 1.90
CA ILE A 191 -5.71 -19.33 2.10
C ILE A 191 -6.15 -18.26 1.11
N GLY A 192 -6.21 -17.01 1.56
CA GLY A 192 -6.38 -15.83 0.72
C GLY A 192 -5.26 -14.82 0.96
N ARG A 193 -4.75 -14.21 -0.11
CA ARG A 193 -3.92 -13.00 -0.03
C ARG A 193 -4.79 -11.80 -0.43
N HIS A 194 -4.72 -10.73 0.35
CA HIS A 194 -5.60 -9.58 0.20
C HIS A 194 -4.85 -8.34 -0.30
N TRP A 195 -5.59 -7.48 -1.00
CA TRP A 195 -5.18 -6.12 -1.38
C TRP A 195 -6.38 -5.19 -1.27
N LEU A 196 -6.13 -3.97 -0.82
CA LEU A 196 -7.08 -2.88 -1.02
C LEU A 196 -6.66 -2.10 -2.26
N VAL A 197 -7.63 -1.74 -3.09
CA VAL A 197 -7.42 -0.98 -4.32
C VAL A 197 -8.37 0.20 -4.31
N GLU A 198 -7.85 1.39 -4.58
CA GLU A 198 -8.72 2.50 -4.97
C GLU A 198 -8.89 2.48 -6.49
N SER A 199 -10.13 2.64 -6.92
CA SER A 199 -10.45 2.87 -8.32
C SER A 199 -11.71 3.69 -8.43
N GLN A 200 -11.68 4.74 -9.24
CA GLN A 200 -12.83 5.58 -9.54
C GLN A 200 -13.53 6.11 -8.26
N ASP A 201 -12.73 6.54 -7.28
CA ASP A 201 -13.18 7.03 -5.98
C ASP A 201 -13.96 5.99 -5.13
N GLN A 202 -13.83 4.70 -5.48
CA GLN A 202 -14.40 3.56 -4.76
C GLN A 202 -13.29 2.68 -4.17
N LEU A 203 -13.61 2.01 -3.06
CA LEU A 203 -12.71 1.08 -2.38
C LEU A 203 -13.04 -0.37 -2.77
N PHE A 204 -12.05 -1.10 -3.24
CA PHE A 204 -12.15 -2.52 -3.56
C PHE A 204 -11.23 -3.37 -2.67
N LEU A 205 -11.68 -4.58 -2.36
CA LEU A 205 -10.91 -5.66 -1.74
C LEU A 205 -10.73 -6.75 -2.79
N VAL A 206 -9.48 -6.99 -3.18
CA VAL A 206 -9.10 -8.09 -4.07
C VAL A 206 -8.51 -9.21 -3.22
N THR A 207 -8.98 -10.44 -3.44
CA THR A 207 -8.51 -11.63 -2.72
C THR A 207 -8.12 -12.72 -3.71
N THR A 208 -6.83 -12.99 -3.81
CA THR A 208 -6.33 -14.19 -4.51
C THR A 208 -6.46 -15.38 -3.57
N CYS A 209 -7.25 -16.37 -3.97
CA CYS A 209 -7.55 -17.56 -3.17
C CYS A 209 -6.80 -18.77 -3.72
N PHE A 210 -6.26 -19.60 -2.81
CA PHE A 210 -5.40 -20.73 -3.14
C PHE A 210 -6.05 -22.07 -2.83
N ILE A 211 -5.79 -23.06 -3.69
CA ILE A 211 -6.26 -24.43 -3.51
C ILE A 211 -5.40 -25.12 -2.45
N GLY A 212 -6.04 -25.60 -1.38
CA GLY A 212 -5.32 -26.16 -0.23
C GLY A 212 -4.38 -25.13 0.40
N PHE A 213 -3.19 -25.57 0.79
CA PHE A 213 -2.14 -24.72 1.38
C PHE A 213 -1.00 -24.41 0.40
N ASP A 214 -1.24 -24.59 -0.91
CA ASP A 214 -0.26 -24.34 -1.96
C ASP A 214 -0.44 -22.93 -2.56
N LEU A 215 0.45 -22.01 -2.20
CA LEU A 215 0.44 -20.64 -2.71
C LEU A 215 0.77 -20.54 -4.20
N ASN A 216 1.26 -21.62 -4.83
CA ASN A 216 1.48 -21.68 -6.27
C ASN A 216 0.23 -22.15 -7.04
N ASN A 217 -0.78 -22.64 -6.34
CA ASN A 217 -2.02 -23.14 -6.94
C ASN A 217 -3.16 -22.15 -6.72
N ILE A 218 -3.22 -21.16 -7.60
CA ILE A 218 -4.28 -20.14 -7.61
C ILE A 218 -5.59 -20.82 -8.04
N GLY A 219 -6.60 -20.75 -7.17
CA GLY A 219 -7.92 -21.29 -7.46
C GLY A 219 -8.84 -20.27 -8.13
N THR A 220 -8.92 -19.07 -7.57
CA THR A 220 -9.71 -17.95 -8.11
C THR A 220 -9.25 -16.63 -7.51
N VAL A 221 -9.66 -15.52 -8.12
CA VAL A 221 -9.50 -14.17 -7.58
C VAL A 221 -10.89 -13.58 -7.39
N GLU A 222 -11.20 -13.18 -6.16
CA GLU A 222 -12.46 -12.52 -5.83
C GLU A 222 -12.26 -11.01 -5.66
N VAL A 223 -13.18 -10.22 -6.22
CA VAL A 223 -13.21 -8.78 -6.04
C VAL A 223 -14.49 -8.37 -5.32
N HIS A 224 -14.33 -7.50 -4.32
CA HIS A 224 -15.44 -6.96 -3.56
C HIS A 224 -15.35 -5.44 -3.52
N ARG A 225 -16.44 -4.73 -3.79
CA ARG A 225 -16.57 -3.29 -3.58
C ARG A 225 -17.08 -3.01 -2.17
N MET A 226 -16.50 -2.03 -1.49
CA MET A 226 -17.03 -1.53 -0.22
C MET A 226 -18.31 -0.71 -0.45
N ASP A 227 -19.33 -1.00 0.33
CA ASP A 227 -20.57 -0.24 0.41
C ASP A 227 -20.60 0.48 1.77
N PHE A 228 -20.53 1.81 1.76
CA PHE A 228 -20.56 2.66 2.96
C PHE A 228 -21.97 3.14 3.35
N SER A 229 -23.04 2.55 2.80
CA SER A 229 -24.42 2.97 3.08
C SER A 229 -24.81 2.94 4.57
N SER A 230 -25.78 3.78 4.92
CA SER A 230 -25.97 4.38 6.27
C SER A 230 -26.39 3.45 7.41
N THR A 231 -26.70 2.17 7.17
CA THR A 231 -27.07 1.23 8.24
C THR A 231 -25.89 0.38 8.72
N GLN A 232 -25.05 -0.14 7.83
CA GLN A 232 -23.81 -0.83 8.17
C GLN A 232 -22.93 -0.99 6.91
N ALA A 233 -21.65 -0.64 7.02
CA ALA A 233 -20.71 -0.87 5.92
C ALA A 233 -20.55 -2.37 5.62
N CYS A 234 -20.41 -2.75 4.35
CA CYS A 234 -20.20 -4.15 3.96
C CYS A 234 -19.46 -4.32 2.63
N TRP A 235 -18.86 -5.50 2.44
CA TRP A 235 -18.25 -5.90 1.17
C TRP A 235 -19.30 -6.50 0.23
N ARG A 236 -19.35 -6.06 -1.03
CA ARG A 236 -20.22 -6.56 -2.09
C ARG A 236 -19.39 -7.19 -3.19
N SER A 237 -19.60 -8.48 -3.47
CA SER A 237 -18.92 -9.15 -4.59
C SER A 237 -19.27 -8.46 -5.91
N VAL A 238 -18.27 -8.26 -6.76
CA VAL A 238 -18.40 -7.66 -8.10
C VAL A 238 -17.55 -8.46 -9.09
N HIS A 239 -18.05 -8.57 -10.32
CA HIS A 239 -17.36 -9.22 -11.45
C HIS A 239 -17.03 -8.21 -12.57
N ASP A 240 -17.45 -6.97 -12.41
CA ASP A 240 -17.18 -5.86 -13.32
C ASP A 240 -16.61 -4.70 -12.49
N ILE A 241 -15.45 -4.20 -12.92
CA ILE A 241 -14.73 -3.08 -12.31
C ILE A 241 -14.67 -1.87 -13.26
N GLY A 242 -15.32 -1.95 -14.42
CA GLY A 242 -15.33 -0.92 -15.47
C GLY A 242 -14.10 -0.98 -16.39
N ASP A 243 -13.82 0.12 -17.08
CA ASP A 243 -12.67 0.29 -17.99
C ASP A 243 -11.34 0.46 -17.23
N VAL A 244 -11.04 -0.45 -16.31
CA VAL A 244 -9.81 -0.44 -15.53
C VAL A 244 -9.20 -1.82 -15.43
N VAL A 245 -7.90 -1.84 -15.16
CA VAL A 245 -7.19 -3.01 -14.68
C VAL A 245 -6.67 -2.76 -13.28
N PHE A 246 -6.58 -3.82 -12.47
CA PHE A 246 -5.97 -3.76 -11.15
C PHE A 246 -4.58 -4.35 -11.19
N LEU A 247 -3.63 -3.65 -10.59
CA LEU A 247 -2.22 -4.00 -10.57
C LEU A 247 -1.82 -4.27 -9.11
N LEU A 248 -1.63 -5.53 -8.74
CA LEU A 248 -1.36 -5.93 -7.36
C LEU A 248 0.13 -6.14 -7.12
N GLU A 249 0.66 -5.48 -6.10
CA GLU A 249 2.08 -5.52 -5.73
C GLU A 249 2.36 -6.58 -4.66
N GLY A 250 3.59 -7.11 -4.64
CA GLY A 250 4.04 -8.10 -3.66
C GLY A 250 3.98 -7.62 -2.21
N THR A 251 4.08 -6.30 -1.95
CA THR A 251 4.01 -5.74 -0.58
C THR A 251 2.60 -5.39 -0.11
N ASN A 252 1.54 -5.90 -0.75
CA ASN A 252 0.15 -5.59 -0.40
C ASN A 252 -0.27 -4.14 -0.66
N MET A 253 0.38 -3.51 -1.63
CA MET A 253 -0.06 -2.29 -2.29
C MET A 253 -0.72 -2.66 -3.62
N ALA A 254 -1.60 -1.81 -4.12
CA ALA A 254 -2.20 -2.00 -5.42
C ALA A 254 -2.55 -0.66 -6.04
N ALA A 255 -2.59 -0.64 -7.37
CA ALA A 255 -3.00 0.50 -8.17
C ALA A 255 -4.10 0.09 -9.15
N SER A 256 -4.83 1.08 -9.65
CA SER A 256 -5.73 0.91 -10.80
C SER A 256 -5.36 1.90 -11.89
N CYS A 257 -5.56 1.51 -13.14
CA CYS A 257 -5.35 2.38 -14.31
C CYS A 257 -6.39 2.07 -15.39
N SER A 258 -6.64 3.04 -16.28
CA SER A 258 -7.57 2.85 -17.40
C SER A 258 -7.04 1.80 -18.35
N ALA A 259 -7.90 0.83 -18.68
CA ALA A 259 -7.54 -0.25 -19.59
C ALA A 259 -7.43 0.28 -21.03
N SER A 260 -8.46 1.00 -21.50
CA SER A 260 -8.48 1.59 -22.84
C SER A 260 -7.32 2.54 -23.10
N ALA A 261 -6.93 3.37 -22.11
CA ALA A 261 -5.80 4.30 -22.25
C ALA A 261 -4.45 3.59 -22.42
N LEU A 262 -4.34 2.34 -21.95
CA LEU A 262 -3.12 1.53 -22.03
C LEU A 262 -3.21 0.43 -23.12
N GLY A 263 -4.32 0.39 -23.88
CA GLY A 263 -4.57 -0.68 -24.85
C GLY A 263 -4.70 -2.07 -24.22
N LEU A 264 -5.07 -2.14 -22.94
CA LEU A 264 -5.28 -3.39 -22.21
C LEU A 264 -6.75 -3.82 -22.28
N LYS A 265 -7.00 -5.12 -22.08
CA LYS A 265 -8.36 -5.61 -21.87
C LYS A 265 -8.82 -5.20 -20.47
N ALA A 266 -9.99 -4.55 -20.40
CA ALA A 266 -10.62 -4.16 -19.13
C ALA A 266 -10.98 -5.37 -18.26
N ILE A 267 -11.24 -5.13 -16.97
CA ILE A 267 -11.74 -6.16 -16.04
C ILE A 267 -10.67 -7.25 -15.77
N GLN A 268 -9.40 -6.88 -15.91
CA GLN A 268 -8.26 -7.76 -15.65
C GLN A 268 -7.49 -7.37 -14.39
N ILE A 269 -6.90 -8.38 -13.75
CA ILE A 269 -6.11 -8.25 -12.52
C ILE A 269 -4.73 -8.83 -12.78
N PHE A 270 -3.69 -8.02 -12.59
CA PHE A 270 -2.30 -8.37 -12.82
C PHE A 270 -1.57 -8.51 -11.49
N PHE A 271 -0.85 -9.61 -11.30
CA PHE A 271 -0.02 -9.80 -10.12
C PHE A 271 1.11 -10.80 -10.37
N MET A 272 2.26 -10.56 -9.74
CA MET A 272 3.36 -11.51 -9.77
C MET A 272 3.04 -12.70 -8.84
N LYS A 273 3.24 -13.92 -9.34
CA LYS A 273 3.10 -15.17 -8.59
C LYS A 273 4.34 -15.42 -7.71
N ASN A 274 4.86 -14.39 -7.06
CA ASN A 274 6.05 -14.47 -6.22
C ASN A 274 5.70 -14.70 -4.74
N PHE A 275 4.73 -15.58 -4.49
CA PHE A 275 4.19 -15.80 -3.15
C PHE A 275 5.10 -16.66 -2.26
N MET A 276 5.89 -17.54 -2.87
CA MET A 276 6.88 -18.38 -2.21
C MET A 276 8.27 -18.05 -2.77
N ASP A 277 8.43 -18.27 -4.08
CA ASP A 277 9.67 -18.04 -4.82
C ASP A 277 9.42 -17.04 -5.96
N ASP A 278 10.46 -16.34 -6.39
CA ASP A 278 10.35 -15.38 -7.47
C ASP A 278 10.45 -16.05 -8.83
N ASP A 279 9.41 -16.76 -9.27
CA ASP A 279 9.44 -17.54 -10.51
C ASP A 279 9.43 -16.68 -11.80
N ALA A 280 9.40 -15.35 -11.65
CA ALA A 280 9.19 -14.38 -12.72
C ALA A 280 7.84 -14.54 -13.45
N ASP A 281 6.89 -15.25 -12.85
CA ASP A 281 5.56 -15.48 -13.40
C ASP A 281 4.62 -14.31 -13.10
N LEU A 282 4.15 -13.65 -14.15
CA LEU A 282 3.04 -12.71 -14.12
C LEU A 282 1.74 -13.47 -14.36
N CYS A 283 0.81 -13.38 -13.42
CA CYS A 283 -0.55 -13.84 -13.59
C CYS A 283 -1.43 -12.68 -14.08
N ILE A 284 -2.18 -12.94 -15.15
CA ILE A 284 -3.22 -12.09 -15.69
C ILE A 284 -4.53 -12.83 -15.48
N PHE A 285 -5.35 -12.32 -14.56
CA PHE A 285 -6.63 -12.91 -14.21
C PHE A 285 -7.76 -12.10 -14.83
N ASP A 286 -8.59 -12.75 -15.62
CA ASP A 286 -9.79 -12.18 -16.21
C ASP A 286 -10.98 -12.40 -15.28
N LEU A 287 -11.51 -11.31 -14.72
CA LEU A 287 -12.57 -11.40 -13.73
C LEU A 287 -13.94 -11.72 -14.37
N GLU A 288 -14.14 -11.38 -15.65
CA GLU A 288 -15.38 -11.64 -16.38
C GLU A 288 -15.50 -13.12 -16.73
N THR A 289 -14.45 -13.71 -17.30
CA THR A 289 -14.44 -15.12 -17.69
C THR A 289 -13.99 -16.06 -16.58
N ASN A 290 -13.47 -15.52 -15.47
CA ASN A 290 -12.88 -16.27 -14.36
C ASN A 290 -11.76 -17.23 -14.86
N THR A 291 -10.93 -16.73 -15.77
CA THR A 291 -9.80 -17.46 -16.35
C THR A 291 -8.48 -16.77 -16.01
N GLN A 292 -7.39 -17.53 -16.02
CA GLN A 292 -6.06 -16.98 -15.79
C GLN A 292 -5.11 -17.35 -16.92
N GLU A 293 -4.25 -16.41 -17.26
CA GLU A 293 -3.07 -16.60 -18.09
C GLU A 293 -1.83 -16.37 -17.23
N ILE A 294 -0.78 -17.17 -17.45
CA ILE A 294 0.49 -17.02 -16.77
C ILE A 294 1.58 -16.82 -17.82
N THR A 295 2.29 -15.70 -17.73
CA THR A 295 3.38 -15.35 -18.62
C THR A 295 4.64 -15.06 -17.81
N ARG A 296 5.77 -15.62 -18.24
CA ARG A 296 7.07 -15.35 -17.60
C ARG A 296 7.65 -14.02 -18.10
N VAL A 297 7.96 -13.10 -17.20
CA VAL A 297 8.34 -11.71 -17.55
C VAL A 297 9.84 -11.39 -17.44
N HIS A 298 10.65 -12.28 -16.85
CA HIS A 298 12.11 -12.16 -16.89
C HIS A 298 12.82 -13.51 -16.66
N HIS A 299 14.09 -13.59 -17.07
CA HIS A 299 15.00 -14.70 -16.79
C HIS A 299 15.77 -14.42 -15.48
N HIS A 300 16.08 -15.46 -14.70
CA HIS A 300 16.71 -15.37 -13.37
C HIS A 300 18.17 -14.87 -13.36
N ASP A 301 18.67 -14.34 -14.46
CA ASP A 301 20.08 -13.97 -14.58
C ASP A 301 20.32 -12.62 -13.87
N ASN A 302 20.59 -12.71 -12.56
CA ASN A 302 21.34 -11.75 -11.73
C ASN A 302 20.73 -10.37 -11.43
N LEU A 303 19.47 -10.08 -11.74
CA LEU A 303 18.85 -8.83 -11.32
C LEU A 303 18.25 -8.94 -9.92
N ILE A 304 19.06 -8.66 -8.90
CA ILE A 304 18.57 -8.34 -7.55
C ILE A 304 17.84 -6.99 -7.64
N LEU A 305 16.56 -7.03 -8.03
CA LEU A 305 15.67 -5.88 -7.91
C LEU A 305 15.33 -5.70 -6.43
N TRP A 306 15.99 -4.74 -5.77
CA TRP A 306 15.69 -4.34 -4.38
C TRP A 306 14.23 -3.87 -4.21
N ARG A 307 13.56 -3.51 -5.31
CA ARG A 307 12.11 -3.34 -5.40
C ARG A 307 11.60 -3.92 -6.73
N LYS A 308 10.76 -4.95 -6.63
CA LYS A 308 10.04 -5.57 -7.75
C LYS A 308 8.89 -4.65 -8.18
N PRO A 309 8.50 -4.67 -9.47
CA PRO A 309 8.09 -3.47 -10.19
C PRO A 309 6.92 -2.78 -9.53
N PHE A 310 7.14 -1.52 -9.19
CA PHE A 310 6.09 -0.55 -9.34
C PHE A 310 5.81 -0.47 -10.84
N TRP A 311 4.60 -0.84 -11.25
CA TRP A 311 4.20 -0.93 -12.64
C TRP A 311 4.51 0.37 -13.39
N ILE A 312 5.68 0.44 -14.02
CA ILE A 312 6.00 1.43 -15.02
C ILE A 312 5.64 0.73 -16.32
N VAL A 313 4.44 1.01 -16.81
CA VAL A 313 4.08 0.65 -18.17
C VAL A 313 5.04 1.42 -19.07
N PRO A 314 5.81 0.76 -19.96
CA PRO A 314 6.66 1.45 -20.91
C PRO A 314 5.80 2.36 -21.82
N PRO A 315 6.32 3.52 -22.27
CA PRO A 315 5.66 4.26 -23.33
C PRO A 315 5.68 3.45 -24.61
N SER A 316 4.63 3.65 -25.41
CA SER A 316 4.37 3.09 -26.74
C SER A 316 5.57 3.13 -27.67
#